data_AF-X1HQ20-F1
#
_entry.id   AF-X1HQ20-F1
#
_cell.length_a   1.000
_cell.length_b   1.000
_cell.length_c   1.000
_cell.angle_alpha   90.00
_cell.angle_beta   90.00
_cell.angle_gamma   90.00
#
_symmetry.space_group_name_H-M   'P 1'
#
loop_
_entity.id
_entity.type
_entity.pdbx_description
1 polymer ?
#
loop_
_entity_poly.entity_id
_entity_poly.type
_entity_poly.pdbx_seq_one_letter_code
_entity_poly.pdbx_strand_id
1 'polypeptide(L)'
;TIPAKVYFIWNRRDNNFMADGLAKRALTKEEISKREKSAKDLKVEQKDDYFLVSSSKPGKNYKVDINIPQCECIDFLRRARKLKLECKHIMAVRTFLQEKEGKRETKNRPKMKILVLSKMVKPQVWEKAFNELNKKAKLNLEFIIPKTNERETIKKYLKEVEVVIGGTFSKEDLEQAKKLKLIQIPFAGVDKLDFNLYKNYLDIFICNIHANKFAVAEHAFALILALAKNIVNNDRDLRLGRWHGFSTKEPIVQLRGKCLGIV
;
A
#
# COMPACT_ATOMS: atom_id res chain seq x y z
N THR A 1 19.66 4.98 21.70
CA THR A 1 20.72 5.96 21.40
C THR A 1 21.12 5.80 19.94
N ILE A 2 20.97 6.84 19.12
CA ILE A 2 21.36 6.79 17.70
C ILE A 2 22.91 6.84 17.67
N PRO A 3 23.62 5.82 17.18
CA PRO A 3 25.07 5.71 17.29
C PRO A 3 25.78 6.49 16.18
N ALA A 4 25.36 7.74 15.94
CA ALA A 4 25.93 8.60 14.91
C ALA A 4 26.57 9.83 15.56
N LYS A 5 27.77 10.21 15.12
CA LYS A 5 28.41 11.47 15.52
C LYS A 5 27.52 12.63 15.08
N VAL A 6 27.02 13.41 16.04
CA VAL A 6 26.26 14.64 15.78
C VAL A 6 27.26 15.77 15.56
N TYR A 7 27.26 16.34 14.36
CA TYR A 7 28.08 17.51 14.04
C TYR A 7 27.19 18.76 14.11
N PHE A 8 27.55 19.71 14.98
CA PHE A 8 26.89 21.00 15.05
C PHE A 8 27.57 21.95 14.06
N ILE A 9 26.87 22.28 12.98
CA ILE A 9 27.33 23.25 11.98
C ILE A 9 26.67 24.59 12.31
N TRP A 10 27.45 25.56 12.77
CA TRP A 10 26.96 26.91 13.03
C TRP A 10 27.19 27.79 11.80
N ASN A 11 26.10 28.10 11.08
CA ASN A 11 26.11 29.08 10.00
C ASN A 11 25.43 30.36 10.49
N ARG A 12 25.96 31.52 10.07
CA ARG A 12 25.27 32.81 10.25
C ARG A 12 23.85 32.71 9.66
N ARG A 13 22.87 33.36 10.32
CA ARG A 13 21.44 33.27 9.99
C ARG A 13 21.16 33.48 8.50
N ASP A 14 21.84 34.45 7.90
CA ASP A 14 21.67 34.88 6.51
C ASP A 14 22.15 33.82 5.50
N ASN A 15 23.04 32.92 5.93
CA ASN A 15 23.59 31.83 5.12
C ASN A 15 23.01 30.46 5.47
N ASN A 16 21.97 30.41 6.32
CA ASN A 16 21.43 29.15 6.84
C ASN A 16 20.37 28.50 5.91
N PHE A 17 20.62 28.51 4.61
CA PHE A 17 19.70 28.02 3.58
C PHE A 17 19.33 26.54 3.76
N MET A 18 20.28 25.72 4.22
CA MET A 18 20.05 24.29 4.47
C MET A 18 19.07 24.05 5.63
N ALA A 19 19.26 24.71 6.78
CA ALA A 19 18.34 24.55 7.91
C ALA A 19 16.96 25.11 7.58
N ASP A 20 16.88 26.26 6.89
CA ASP A 20 15.62 26.82 6.41
C ASP A 20 14.92 25.86 5.43
N GLY A 21 15.66 25.20 4.54
CA GLY A 21 15.13 24.20 3.62
C GLY A 21 14.63 22.93 4.33
N LEU A 22 15.32 22.49 5.38
CA LEU A 22 14.89 21.35 6.21
C LEU A 22 13.65 21.71 7.06
N ALA A 23 13.63 22.89 7.68
CA ALA A 23 12.48 23.38 8.44
C ALA A 23 11.25 23.55 7.54
N LYS A 24 11.42 24.15 6.34
CA LYS A 24 10.34 24.25 5.34
C LYS A 24 9.80 22.87 4.99
N ARG A 25 10.67 21.88 4.68
CA ARG A 25 10.24 20.50 4.36
C ARG A 25 9.53 19.80 5.52
N ALA A 26 10.00 19.98 6.74
CA ALA A 26 9.37 19.42 7.93
C ALA A 26 7.96 20.00 8.15
N LEU A 27 7.82 21.33 8.03
CA LEU A 27 6.54 22.02 8.19
C LEU A 27 5.57 21.80 7.02
N THR A 28 6.08 21.49 5.84
CA THR A 28 5.25 21.31 4.62
C THR A 28 4.22 20.21 4.81
N LYS A 29 4.61 19.04 5.34
CA LYS A 29 3.69 17.92 5.55
C LYS A 29 2.57 18.25 6.54
N GLU A 30 2.93 18.91 7.64
CA GLU A 30 1.98 19.32 8.66
C GLU A 30 0.99 20.37 8.13
N GLU A 31 1.49 21.33 7.36
CA GLU A 31 0.68 22.39 6.78
C GLU A 31 -0.26 21.85 5.68
N ILE A 32 0.17 20.88 4.86
CA ILE A 32 -0.71 20.15 3.92
C ILE A 32 -1.82 19.45 4.70
N SER A 33 -1.47 18.69 5.75
CA SER A 33 -2.45 17.97 6.58
C SER A 33 -3.48 18.90 7.24
N LYS A 34 -3.06 20.08 7.71
CA LYS A 34 -3.97 21.12 8.23
C LYS A 34 -4.92 21.64 7.15
N ARG A 35 -4.41 21.94 5.95
CA ARG A 35 -5.23 22.41 4.82
C ARG A 35 -6.23 21.35 4.36
N GLU A 36 -5.84 20.08 4.30
CA GLU A 36 -6.74 18.95 3.98
C GLU A 36 -7.88 18.85 4.98
N LYS A 37 -7.60 18.94 6.28
CA LYS A 37 -8.65 18.91 7.32
C LYS A 37 -9.62 20.07 7.14
N SER A 38 -9.11 21.28 6.97
CA SER A 38 -9.94 22.46 6.76
C SER A 38 -10.70 22.48 5.42
N ALA A 39 -10.24 21.72 4.43
CA ALA A 39 -10.90 21.62 3.13
C ALA A 39 -12.21 20.82 3.20
N LYS A 40 -12.30 19.84 4.11
CA LYS A 40 -13.47 18.97 4.28
C LYS A 40 -14.73 19.71 4.72
N ASP A 41 -14.57 20.82 5.44
CA ASP A 41 -15.67 21.61 5.97
C ASP A 41 -16.22 22.64 4.95
N LEU A 42 -15.69 22.66 3.73
CA LEU A 42 -16.07 23.61 2.69
C LEU A 42 -17.15 23.03 1.78
N LYS A 43 -18.09 23.88 1.38
CA LYS A 43 -19.09 23.53 0.36
C LYS A 43 -18.59 24.00 -1.00
N VAL A 44 -18.65 23.11 -1.99
CA VAL A 44 -18.23 23.38 -3.37
C VAL A 44 -19.46 23.33 -4.27
N GLU A 45 -19.66 24.40 -5.04
CA GLU A 45 -20.68 24.49 -6.08
C GLU A 45 -19.99 24.67 -7.43
N GLN A 46 -20.37 23.87 -8.42
CA GLN A 46 -19.83 23.98 -9.77
C GLN A 46 -20.63 24.99 -10.59
N LYS A 47 -19.93 25.92 -11.23
CA LYS A 47 -20.43 26.80 -12.32
C LYS A 47 -19.79 26.36 -13.63
N ASP A 48 -20.20 26.96 -14.75
CA ASP A 48 -19.80 26.52 -16.09
C ASP A 48 -18.27 26.53 -16.28
N ASP A 49 -17.60 27.63 -15.91
CA ASP A 49 -16.15 27.79 -16.12
C ASP A 49 -15.31 27.81 -14.82
N TYR A 50 -15.94 27.76 -13.64
CA TYR A 50 -15.24 27.84 -12.35
C TYR A 50 -16.03 27.18 -11.21
N PHE A 51 -15.40 27.04 -10.05
CA PHE A 51 -16.01 26.52 -8.82
C PHE A 51 -16.16 27.61 -7.79
N LEU A 52 -17.31 27.66 -7.13
CA LEU A 52 -17.57 28.53 -6.00
C LEU A 52 -17.40 27.74 -4.71
N VAL A 53 -16.48 28.15 -3.86
CA VAL A 53 -16.21 27.49 -2.57
C VAL A 53 -16.64 28.39 -1.43
N SER A 54 -17.57 27.92 -0.61
CA SER A 54 -18.10 28.64 0.54
C SER A 54 -17.70 27.97 1.85
N SER A 55 -17.46 28.79 2.88
CA SER A 55 -17.21 28.31 4.24
C SER A 55 -18.51 28.22 5.04
N SER A 56 -18.51 27.48 6.14
CA SER A 56 -19.65 27.40 7.07
C SER A 56 -20.00 28.75 7.73
N LYS A 57 -19.12 29.75 7.66
CA LYS A 57 -19.39 31.12 8.13
C LYS A 57 -20.08 31.93 7.02
N PRO A 58 -21.19 32.63 7.31
CA PRO A 58 -21.95 33.36 6.29
C PRO A 58 -21.11 34.46 5.63
N GLY A 59 -21.25 34.61 4.31
CA GLY A 59 -20.85 35.80 3.56
C GLY A 59 -19.50 35.79 2.83
N LYS A 60 -18.71 34.70 2.84
CA LYS A 60 -17.47 34.61 2.04
C LYS A 60 -17.45 33.41 1.13
N ASN A 61 -17.50 33.69 -0.17
CA ASN A 61 -17.36 32.71 -1.25
C ASN A 61 -16.09 33.05 -2.05
N TYR A 62 -15.34 32.04 -2.44
CA TYR A 62 -14.12 32.20 -3.24
C TYR A 62 -14.29 31.50 -4.58
N LYS A 63 -13.93 32.18 -5.66
CA LYS A 63 -13.83 31.53 -6.97
C LYS A 63 -12.54 30.73 -7.05
N VAL A 64 -12.65 29.53 -7.59
CA VAL A 64 -11.56 28.60 -7.86
C VAL A 64 -11.66 28.16 -9.30
N ASP A 65 -10.62 28.43 -10.07
CA ASP A 65 -10.40 27.82 -11.37
C ASP A 65 -9.42 26.65 -11.17
N ILE A 66 -9.73 25.49 -11.76
CA ILE A 66 -8.89 24.30 -11.67
C ILE A 66 -8.16 23.98 -12.98
N ASN A 67 -8.62 24.53 -14.10
CA ASN A 67 -7.91 24.44 -15.39
C ASN A 67 -6.62 25.27 -15.31
N ILE A 68 -6.68 26.36 -14.55
CA ILE A 68 -5.51 27.09 -14.08
C ILE A 68 -5.64 27.12 -12.55
N PRO A 69 -4.85 26.36 -11.77
CA PRO A 69 -5.09 26.11 -10.33
C PRO A 69 -4.92 27.40 -9.50
N GLN A 70 -5.96 28.24 -9.55
CA GLN A 70 -6.00 29.60 -9.03
C GLN A 70 -7.20 29.75 -8.12
N CYS A 71 -7.00 30.49 -7.03
CA CYS A 71 -8.06 30.80 -6.08
C CYS A 71 -7.94 32.26 -5.64
N GLU A 72 -9.07 32.93 -5.51
CA GLU A 72 -9.13 34.33 -5.05
C GLU A 72 -8.92 34.49 -3.52
N CYS A 73 -8.64 33.39 -2.81
CA CYS A 73 -8.48 33.47 -1.36
C CYS A 73 -7.13 34.09 -0.95
N ILE A 74 -7.14 34.78 0.19
CA ILE A 74 -5.95 35.44 0.73
C ILE A 74 -4.81 34.43 1.01
N ASP A 75 -5.14 33.22 1.48
CA ASP A 75 -4.15 32.15 1.70
C ASP A 75 -3.43 31.78 0.39
N PHE A 76 -4.16 31.65 -0.71
CA PHE A 76 -3.57 31.36 -2.02
C PHE A 76 -2.65 32.48 -2.49
N LEU A 77 -3.17 33.71 -2.50
CA LEU A 77 -2.47 34.90 -3.00
C LEU A 77 -1.21 35.22 -2.20
N ARG A 78 -1.23 35.05 -0.87
CA ARG A 78 -0.14 35.50 0.01
C ARG A 78 0.79 34.40 0.48
N ARG A 79 0.30 33.17 0.68
CA ARG A 79 1.03 32.11 1.39
C ARG A 79 1.25 30.86 0.53
N ALA A 80 0.18 30.26 0.04
CA ALA A 80 0.23 28.97 -0.67
C ALA A 80 1.09 29.07 -1.94
N ARG A 81 0.92 30.13 -2.74
CA ARG A 81 1.73 30.37 -3.96
C ARG A 81 3.23 30.51 -3.66
N LYS A 82 3.61 31.21 -2.59
CA LYS A 82 5.03 31.37 -2.18
C LYS A 82 5.64 30.05 -1.72
N LEU A 83 4.84 29.18 -1.10
CA LEU A 83 5.27 27.88 -0.60
C LEU A 83 5.12 26.76 -1.65
N LYS A 84 4.64 27.06 -2.87
CA LYS A 84 4.27 26.07 -3.90
C LYS A 84 3.28 25.01 -3.36
N LEU A 85 2.35 25.44 -2.52
CA LEU A 85 1.28 24.61 -1.96
C LEU A 85 -0.08 25.03 -2.50
N GLU A 86 -1.03 24.11 -2.46
CA GLU A 86 -2.44 24.40 -2.76
C GLU A 86 -3.13 25.00 -1.54
N CYS A 87 -4.06 25.92 -1.76
CA CYS A 87 -4.93 26.40 -0.68
C CYS A 87 -6.05 25.40 -0.41
N LYS A 88 -6.69 25.49 0.75
CA LYS A 88 -7.79 24.59 1.13
C LYS A 88 -8.97 24.57 0.14
N HIS A 89 -9.22 25.66 -0.59
CA HIS A 89 -10.34 25.73 -1.54
C HIS A 89 -10.04 24.93 -2.83
N ILE A 90 -8.81 25.00 -3.35
CA ILE A 90 -8.37 24.16 -4.48
C ILE A 90 -8.44 22.69 -4.09
N MET A 91 -7.98 22.35 -2.89
CA MET A 91 -8.06 20.98 -2.38
C MET A 91 -9.51 20.48 -2.23
N ALA A 92 -10.43 21.35 -1.78
CA ALA A 92 -11.86 21.03 -1.69
C ALA A 92 -12.47 20.79 -3.07
N VAL A 93 -12.16 21.61 -4.07
CA VAL A 93 -12.65 21.44 -5.45
C VAL A 93 -12.13 20.14 -6.07
N ARG A 94 -10.85 19.81 -5.88
CA ARG A 94 -10.29 18.51 -6.32
C ARG A 94 -10.99 17.33 -5.67
N THR A 95 -11.22 17.41 -4.37
CA THR A 95 -11.95 16.37 -3.64
C THR A 95 -13.38 16.23 -4.18
N PHE A 96 -14.07 17.35 -4.42
CA PHE A 96 -15.40 17.37 -5.01
C PHE A 96 -15.43 16.74 -6.41
N LEU A 97 -14.46 17.05 -7.27
CA LEU A 97 -14.34 16.45 -8.60
C LEU A 97 -14.05 14.95 -8.53
N GLN A 98 -13.10 14.52 -7.72
CA GLN A 98 -12.82 13.10 -7.48
C GLN A 98 -14.06 12.37 -6.94
N GLU A 99 -14.85 12.99 -6.08
CA GLU A 99 -16.11 12.42 -5.61
C GLU A 99 -17.18 12.37 -6.70
N LYS A 100 -17.24 13.37 -7.59
CA LYS A 100 -18.21 13.44 -8.70
C LYS A 100 -17.85 12.45 -9.81
N GLU A 101 -16.58 12.33 -10.17
CA GLU A 101 -16.03 11.34 -11.09
C GLU A 101 -16.17 9.94 -10.48
N GLY A 102 -15.74 9.73 -9.24
CA GLY A 102 -15.91 8.46 -8.52
C GLY A 102 -17.38 8.03 -8.36
N LYS A 103 -18.33 8.98 -8.19
CA LYS A 103 -19.78 8.68 -8.18
C LYS A 103 -20.33 8.37 -9.59
N ARG A 104 -19.77 8.95 -10.67
CA ARG A 104 -20.16 8.66 -12.05
C ARG A 104 -19.62 7.31 -12.53
N GLU A 105 -18.38 6.97 -12.18
CA GLU A 105 -17.75 5.70 -12.58
C GLU A 105 -18.27 4.48 -11.81
N THR A 106 -18.69 4.64 -10.54
CA THR A 106 -19.10 3.50 -9.70
C THR A 106 -20.56 3.10 -9.88
N LYS A 107 -21.46 4.01 -10.27
CA LYS A 107 -22.91 3.73 -10.39
C LYS A 107 -23.28 2.79 -11.54
N ASN A 108 -22.46 2.68 -12.59
CA ASN A 108 -22.77 1.89 -13.79
C ASN A 108 -21.77 0.76 -14.08
N ARG A 109 -20.77 0.50 -13.21
CA ARG A 109 -19.80 -0.56 -13.46
C ARG A 109 -20.40 -1.92 -13.07
N PRO A 110 -20.47 -2.90 -13.98
CA PRO A 110 -20.93 -4.25 -13.64
C PRO A 110 -20.07 -4.82 -12.51
N LYS A 111 -20.71 -5.59 -11.62
CA LYS A 111 -20.07 -6.21 -10.46
C LYS A 111 -18.98 -7.17 -10.95
N MET A 112 -17.74 -6.97 -10.49
CA MET A 112 -16.61 -7.82 -10.87
C MET A 112 -16.47 -8.95 -9.84
N LYS A 113 -16.43 -10.19 -10.32
CA LYS A 113 -16.34 -11.40 -9.50
C LYS A 113 -14.89 -11.86 -9.38
N ILE A 114 -14.46 -12.05 -8.14
CA ILE A 114 -13.11 -12.44 -7.76
C ILE A 114 -13.19 -13.76 -7.01
N LEU A 115 -12.60 -14.81 -7.58
CA LEU A 115 -12.49 -16.11 -6.95
C LEU A 115 -11.20 -16.21 -6.14
N VAL A 116 -11.29 -16.57 -4.86
CA VAL A 116 -10.13 -16.70 -3.98
C VAL A 116 -9.89 -18.17 -3.69
N LEU A 117 -8.82 -18.72 -4.28
CA LEU A 117 -8.39 -20.11 -4.06
C LEU A 117 -7.18 -20.21 -3.12
N SER A 118 -6.57 -19.08 -2.77
CA SER A 118 -5.43 -19.03 -1.85
C SER A 118 -5.83 -19.46 -0.44
N LYS A 119 -5.10 -20.43 0.11
CA LYS A 119 -5.25 -20.93 1.48
C LYS A 119 -4.27 -20.31 2.48
N MET A 120 -3.46 -19.35 2.04
CA MET A 120 -2.43 -18.74 2.90
C MET A 120 -3.01 -17.99 4.09
N VAL A 121 -4.24 -17.50 3.94
CA VAL A 121 -4.94 -16.73 4.96
C VAL A 121 -6.34 -17.31 5.14
N LYS A 122 -6.84 -17.31 6.37
CA LYS A 122 -8.20 -17.76 6.69
C LYS A 122 -9.24 -16.94 5.90
N PRO A 123 -10.34 -17.56 5.41
CA PRO A 123 -11.40 -16.87 4.67
C PRO A 123 -11.92 -15.58 5.32
N GLN A 124 -12.09 -15.58 6.64
CA GLN A 124 -12.64 -14.43 7.37
C GLN A 124 -11.74 -13.18 7.27
N VAL A 125 -10.42 -13.38 7.15
CA VAL A 125 -9.47 -12.28 7.01
C VAL A 125 -9.58 -11.67 5.61
N TRP A 126 -9.73 -12.51 4.58
CA TRP A 126 -10.00 -12.07 3.22
C TRP A 126 -11.30 -11.27 3.16
N GLU A 127 -12.40 -11.82 3.66
CA GLU A 127 -13.71 -11.16 3.68
C GLU A 127 -13.63 -9.79 4.35
N LYS A 128 -13.01 -9.69 5.53
CA LYS A 128 -12.86 -8.43 6.24
C LYS A 128 -12.04 -7.41 5.42
N ALA A 129 -10.85 -7.79 4.97
CA ALA A 129 -9.95 -6.90 4.23
C ALA A 129 -10.59 -6.38 2.94
N PHE A 130 -11.30 -7.27 2.23
CA PHE A 130 -11.95 -6.94 0.98
C PHE A 130 -13.22 -6.10 1.16
N ASN A 131 -14.02 -6.34 2.20
CA ASN A 131 -15.16 -5.50 2.54
C ASN A 131 -14.71 -4.08 2.92
N GLU A 132 -13.63 -3.96 3.68
CA GLU A 132 -13.01 -2.67 4.00
C GLU A 132 -12.50 -1.97 2.73
N LEU A 133 -11.85 -2.71 1.81
CA LEU A 133 -11.39 -2.18 0.54
C LEU A 133 -12.55 -1.67 -0.34
N ASN A 134 -13.60 -2.48 -0.52
CA ASN A 134 -14.79 -2.11 -1.27
C ASN A 134 -15.41 -0.82 -0.71
N LYS A 135 -15.55 -0.71 0.61
CA LYS A 135 -16.10 0.49 1.26
C LYS A 135 -15.20 1.72 1.09
N LYS A 136 -13.88 1.56 1.27
CA LYS A 136 -12.91 2.66 1.23
C LYS A 136 -12.70 3.19 -0.19
N ALA A 137 -12.56 2.29 -1.16
CA ALA A 137 -12.30 2.61 -2.56
C ALA A 137 -13.59 2.74 -3.39
N LYS A 138 -14.77 2.54 -2.78
CA LYS A 138 -16.08 2.54 -3.44
C LYS A 138 -16.14 1.59 -4.65
N LEU A 139 -15.53 0.42 -4.52
CA LEU A 139 -15.50 -0.60 -5.58
C LEU A 139 -16.71 -1.54 -5.50
N ASN A 140 -17.10 -2.11 -6.64
CA ASN A 140 -18.20 -3.07 -6.76
C ASN A 140 -17.64 -4.49 -7.03
N LEU A 141 -16.88 -5.02 -6.08
CA LEU A 141 -16.26 -6.35 -6.18
C LEU A 141 -17.07 -7.40 -5.40
N GLU A 142 -17.33 -8.55 -6.02
CA GLU A 142 -17.85 -9.75 -5.37
C GLU A 142 -16.72 -10.73 -5.10
N PHE A 143 -16.53 -11.11 -3.84
CA PHE A 143 -15.52 -12.10 -3.47
C PHE A 143 -16.17 -13.45 -3.24
N ILE A 144 -15.68 -14.47 -3.94
CA ILE A 144 -16.14 -15.85 -3.86
C ILE A 144 -15.01 -16.66 -3.23
N ILE A 145 -15.26 -17.19 -2.03
CA ILE A 145 -14.34 -18.10 -1.33
C ILE A 145 -15.05 -19.46 -1.22
N PRO A 146 -14.66 -20.46 -2.02
CA PRO A 146 -15.28 -21.78 -1.97
C PRO A 146 -15.10 -22.44 -0.61
N LYS A 147 -16.17 -23.04 -0.07
CA LYS A 147 -16.11 -23.81 1.18
C LYS A 147 -15.35 -25.13 1.01
N THR A 148 -15.45 -25.74 -0.17
CA THR A 148 -14.77 -26.98 -0.55
C THR A 148 -13.81 -26.72 -1.72
N ASN A 149 -12.74 -27.52 -1.83
CA ASN A 149 -11.77 -27.43 -2.94
C ASN A 149 -12.08 -28.45 -4.05
N GLU A 150 -13.35 -28.82 -4.19
CA GLU A 150 -13.78 -29.75 -5.22
C GLU A 150 -13.61 -29.11 -6.60
N ARG A 151 -12.95 -29.83 -7.51
CA ARG A 151 -12.66 -29.33 -8.86
C ARG A 151 -13.93 -28.92 -9.60
N GLU A 152 -15.03 -29.65 -9.44
CA GLU A 152 -16.30 -29.33 -10.07
C GLU A 152 -16.88 -28.00 -9.61
N THR A 153 -16.79 -27.72 -8.30
CA THR A 153 -17.24 -26.46 -7.71
C THR A 153 -16.39 -25.29 -8.22
N ILE A 154 -15.07 -25.46 -8.31
CA ILE A 154 -14.16 -24.44 -8.87
C ILE A 154 -14.48 -24.18 -10.34
N LYS A 155 -14.70 -25.23 -11.14
CA LYS A 155 -15.07 -25.11 -12.57
C LYS A 155 -16.37 -24.32 -12.78
N LYS A 156 -17.35 -24.46 -11.90
CA LYS A 156 -18.59 -23.65 -11.96
C LYS A 156 -18.29 -22.17 -11.78
N TYR A 157 -17.49 -21.80 -10.79
CA TYR A 157 -17.12 -20.40 -10.56
C TYR A 157 -16.24 -19.82 -11.67
N LEU A 158 -15.31 -20.62 -12.23
CA LEU A 158 -14.40 -20.17 -13.29
C LEU A 158 -15.12 -19.60 -14.53
N LYS A 159 -16.32 -20.08 -14.84
CA LYS A 159 -17.13 -19.60 -15.97
C LYS A 159 -17.59 -18.15 -15.82
N GLU A 160 -17.67 -17.65 -14.58
CA GLU A 160 -18.30 -16.36 -14.28
C GLU A 160 -17.35 -15.30 -13.73
N VAL A 161 -16.11 -15.67 -13.40
CA VAL A 161 -15.18 -14.79 -12.69
C VAL A 161 -14.22 -14.08 -13.65
N GLU A 162 -13.92 -12.82 -13.35
CA GLU A 162 -12.93 -12.04 -14.09
C GLU A 162 -11.54 -12.14 -13.48
N VAL A 163 -11.44 -12.43 -12.18
CA VAL A 163 -10.17 -12.51 -11.46
C VAL A 163 -10.12 -13.77 -10.60
N VAL A 164 -8.97 -14.43 -10.56
CA VAL A 164 -8.69 -15.50 -9.59
C VAL A 164 -7.44 -15.15 -8.78
N ILE A 165 -7.49 -15.40 -7.46
CA ILE A 165 -6.36 -15.25 -6.55
C ILE A 165 -5.84 -16.64 -6.16
N GLY A 166 -4.65 -16.98 -6.65
CA GLY A 166 -4.00 -18.28 -6.47
C GLY A 166 -4.50 -19.36 -7.43
N GLY A 167 -4.21 -20.62 -7.08
CA GLY A 167 -4.59 -21.79 -7.88
C GLY A 167 -3.59 -22.10 -9.00
N THR A 168 -3.82 -23.26 -9.63
CA THR A 168 -3.13 -23.76 -10.83
C THR A 168 -4.20 -24.31 -11.75
N PHE A 169 -4.13 -24.03 -13.05
CA PHE A 169 -5.22 -24.31 -13.98
C PHE A 169 -4.75 -25.23 -15.09
N SER A 170 -5.58 -26.19 -15.47
CA SER A 170 -5.37 -26.99 -16.68
C SER A 170 -5.88 -26.25 -17.92
N LYS A 171 -5.63 -26.82 -19.10
CA LYS A 171 -6.16 -26.31 -20.36
C LYS A 171 -7.68 -26.23 -20.35
N GLU A 172 -8.34 -27.28 -19.85
CA GLU A 172 -9.80 -27.36 -19.78
C GLU A 172 -10.39 -26.30 -18.84
N ASP A 173 -9.69 -25.97 -17.76
CA ASP A 173 -10.10 -24.91 -16.83
C ASP A 173 -10.08 -23.54 -17.52
N LEU A 174 -8.99 -23.24 -18.24
CA LEU A 174 -8.82 -21.97 -18.96
C LEU A 174 -9.78 -21.83 -20.15
N GLU A 175 -10.07 -22.93 -20.85
CA GLU A 175 -11.05 -22.93 -21.95
C GLU A 175 -12.46 -22.62 -21.48
N GLN A 176 -12.83 -23.01 -20.26
CA GLN A 176 -14.15 -22.70 -19.68
C GLN A 176 -14.22 -21.31 -19.05
N ALA A 177 -13.07 -20.73 -18.67
CA ALA A 177 -12.97 -19.45 -18.00
C ALA A 177 -13.08 -18.25 -18.96
N LYS A 178 -14.19 -18.16 -19.70
CA LYS A 178 -14.38 -17.18 -20.79
C LYS A 178 -14.29 -15.70 -20.36
N LYS A 179 -14.54 -15.41 -19.09
CA LYS A 179 -14.48 -14.05 -18.53
C LYS A 179 -13.16 -13.73 -17.83
N LEU A 180 -12.32 -14.73 -17.59
CA LEU A 180 -11.10 -14.56 -16.82
C LEU A 180 -10.16 -13.59 -17.54
N LYS A 181 -9.69 -12.59 -16.80
CA LYS A 181 -8.74 -11.57 -17.27
C LYS A 181 -7.47 -11.51 -16.42
N LEU A 182 -7.51 -11.98 -15.18
CA LEU A 182 -6.37 -11.92 -14.28
C LEU A 182 -6.27 -13.16 -13.38
N ILE A 183 -5.08 -13.76 -13.35
CA ILE A 183 -4.65 -14.71 -12.34
C ILE A 183 -3.62 -14.01 -11.46
N GLN A 184 -4.01 -13.69 -10.23
CA GLN A 184 -3.13 -13.09 -9.23
C GLN A 184 -2.54 -14.17 -8.33
N ILE A 185 -1.24 -14.41 -8.46
CA ILE A 185 -0.47 -15.28 -7.58
C ILE A 185 -0.07 -14.48 -6.32
N PRO A 186 -0.49 -14.90 -5.11
CA PRO A 186 -0.26 -14.14 -3.88
C PRO A 186 1.11 -14.40 -3.25
N PHE A 187 2.09 -14.87 -4.03
CA PHE A 187 3.45 -15.17 -3.60
C PHE A 187 4.45 -14.92 -4.75
N ALA A 188 5.75 -14.92 -4.43
CA ALA A 188 6.79 -14.58 -5.40
C ALA A 188 7.10 -15.73 -6.39
N GLY A 189 7.14 -16.97 -5.90
CA GLY A 189 7.50 -18.14 -6.71
C GLY A 189 6.42 -18.49 -7.73
N VAL A 190 6.84 -18.78 -8.96
CA VAL A 190 5.93 -19.10 -10.08
C VAL A 190 6.31 -20.41 -10.78
N ASP A 191 7.24 -21.15 -10.18
CA ASP A 191 7.87 -22.36 -10.75
C ASP A 191 6.87 -23.49 -11.05
N LYS A 192 5.70 -23.45 -10.39
CA LYS A 192 4.61 -24.44 -10.56
C LYS A 192 3.64 -24.08 -11.69
N LEU A 193 3.80 -22.92 -12.33
CA LEU A 193 2.92 -22.49 -13.42
C LEU A 193 3.41 -23.05 -14.75
N ASP A 194 2.49 -23.60 -15.53
CA ASP A 194 2.76 -24.00 -16.91
C ASP A 194 2.71 -22.79 -17.84
N PHE A 195 3.82 -22.07 -17.94
CA PHE A 195 3.92 -20.91 -18.83
C PHE A 195 3.73 -21.27 -20.31
N ASN A 196 3.98 -22.52 -20.73
CA ASN A 196 3.74 -22.93 -22.11
C ASN A 196 2.25 -23.04 -22.40
N LEU A 197 1.46 -23.53 -21.44
CA LEU A 197 0.01 -23.48 -21.51
C LEU A 197 -0.49 -22.03 -21.56
N TYR A 198 -0.07 -21.19 -20.59
CA TYR A 198 -0.60 -19.84 -20.43
C TYR A 198 -0.29 -18.89 -21.60
N LYS A 199 0.83 -19.09 -22.31
CA LYS A 199 1.17 -18.32 -23.52
C LYS A 199 0.11 -18.37 -24.62
N ASN A 200 -0.74 -19.41 -24.62
CA ASN A 200 -1.82 -19.54 -25.61
C ASN A 200 -3.05 -18.67 -25.28
N TYR A 201 -3.06 -17.97 -24.13
CA TYR A 201 -4.20 -17.16 -23.66
C TYR A 201 -3.78 -15.71 -23.46
N LEU A 202 -3.67 -14.96 -24.56
CA LEU A 202 -3.16 -13.59 -24.58
C LEU A 202 -4.03 -12.58 -23.79
N ASP A 203 -5.30 -12.90 -23.56
CA ASP A 203 -6.25 -12.04 -22.83
C ASP A 203 -6.24 -12.26 -21.31
N ILE A 204 -5.41 -13.18 -20.81
CA ILE A 204 -5.31 -13.52 -19.39
C ILE A 204 -3.96 -13.05 -18.86
N PHE A 205 -3.99 -12.02 -18.01
CA PHE A 205 -2.79 -11.55 -17.31
C PHE A 205 -2.47 -12.47 -16.13
N ILE A 206 -1.18 -12.70 -15.90
CA ILE A 206 -0.69 -13.44 -14.74
C ILE A 206 0.30 -12.55 -14.00
N CYS A 207 -0.04 -12.25 -12.75
CA CYS A 207 0.75 -11.36 -11.90
C CYS A 207 1.12 -12.08 -10.61
N ASN A 208 2.33 -11.85 -10.09
CA ASN A 208 2.77 -12.33 -8.79
C ASN A 208 3.05 -11.15 -7.84
N ILE A 209 3.47 -11.43 -6.59
CA ILE A 209 3.82 -10.37 -5.62
C ILE A 209 5.21 -10.58 -5.03
N HIS A 210 5.92 -9.49 -4.76
CA HIS A 210 7.29 -9.49 -4.21
C HIS A 210 7.39 -8.74 -2.85
N ALA A 211 6.32 -8.78 -2.05
CA ALA A 211 6.23 -8.03 -0.79
C ALA A 211 7.05 -8.64 0.37
N ASN A 212 7.63 -9.82 0.21
CA ASN A 212 8.27 -10.59 1.29
C ASN A 212 9.77 -10.29 1.49
N LYS A 213 10.39 -9.42 0.68
CA LYS A 213 11.86 -9.20 0.71
C LYS A 213 12.42 -8.84 2.10
N PHE A 214 11.72 -7.96 2.83
CA PHE A 214 12.18 -7.54 4.15
C PHE A 214 12.02 -8.66 5.18
N ALA A 215 10.86 -9.32 5.20
CA ALA A 215 10.61 -10.44 6.11
C ALA A 215 11.60 -11.60 5.88
N VAL A 216 11.94 -11.91 4.62
CA VAL A 216 12.94 -12.94 4.30
C VAL A 216 14.34 -12.52 4.74
N ALA A 217 14.74 -11.26 4.53
CA ALA A 217 16.03 -10.76 5.00
C ALA A 217 16.14 -10.77 6.53
N GLU A 218 15.09 -10.32 7.24
CA GLU A 218 15.01 -10.39 8.70
C GLU A 218 15.15 -11.84 9.18
N HIS A 219 14.45 -12.78 8.53
CA HIS A 219 14.54 -14.20 8.86
C HIS A 219 15.95 -14.76 8.63
N ALA A 220 16.62 -14.39 7.54
CA ALA A 220 18.00 -14.80 7.29
C ALA A 220 18.96 -14.32 8.39
N PHE A 221 18.84 -13.05 8.81
CA PHE A 221 19.62 -12.53 9.93
C PHE A 221 19.29 -13.21 11.26
N ALA A 222 18.00 -13.52 11.51
CA ALA A 222 17.59 -14.25 12.69
C ALA A 222 18.26 -15.65 12.74
N LEU A 223 18.31 -16.37 11.62
CA LEU A 223 18.99 -17.67 11.52
C LEU A 223 20.51 -17.54 11.72
N ILE A 224 21.15 -16.56 11.08
CA ILE A 224 22.58 -16.29 11.24
C ILE A 224 22.91 -16.05 12.72
N LEU A 225 22.13 -15.21 13.41
CA LEU A 225 22.35 -14.90 14.82
C LEU A 225 22.05 -16.10 15.73
N ALA A 226 20.98 -16.85 15.44
CA ALA A 226 20.63 -18.05 16.18
C ALA A 226 21.77 -19.08 16.17
N LEU A 227 22.42 -19.27 15.02
CA LEU A 227 23.58 -20.14 14.87
C LEU A 227 24.84 -19.54 15.51
N ALA A 228 25.18 -18.29 15.18
CA ALA A 228 26.40 -17.64 15.66
C ALA A 228 26.48 -17.50 17.18
N LYS A 229 25.33 -17.50 17.86
CA LYS A 229 25.19 -17.36 19.32
C LYS A 229 24.62 -18.59 20.02
N ASN A 230 24.44 -19.71 19.29
CA ASN A 230 23.85 -20.95 19.79
C ASN A 230 22.54 -20.75 20.57
N ILE A 231 21.70 -19.80 20.13
CA ILE A 231 20.54 -19.32 20.89
C ILE A 231 19.58 -20.47 21.20
N VAL A 232 19.33 -21.34 20.23
CA VAL A 232 18.32 -22.41 20.34
C VAL A 232 18.70 -23.45 21.41
N ASN A 233 19.98 -23.84 21.48
CA ASN A 233 20.43 -24.82 22.46
C ASN A 233 20.52 -24.17 23.86
N ASN A 234 21.05 -22.95 23.94
CA ASN A 234 21.16 -22.23 25.20
C ASN A 234 19.78 -21.93 25.82
N ASP A 235 18.78 -21.55 25.03
CA ASP A 235 17.40 -21.37 25.51
C ASP A 235 16.81 -22.69 26.03
N ARG A 236 17.04 -23.81 25.34
CA ARG A 236 16.58 -25.13 25.76
C ARG A 236 17.20 -25.56 27.09
N ASP A 237 18.52 -25.44 27.23
CA ASP A 237 19.23 -25.83 28.45
C ASP A 237 18.83 -24.95 29.63
N LEU A 238 18.64 -23.66 29.40
CA LEU A 238 18.18 -22.74 30.42
C LEU A 238 16.79 -23.11 30.94
N ARG A 239 15.85 -23.51 30.07
CA ARG A 239 14.52 -24.02 30.48
C ARG A 239 14.60 -25.29 31.33
N LEU A 240 15.70 -26.03 31.25
CA LEU A 240 15.98 -27.23 32.05
C LEU A 240 16.82 -26.94 33.30
N GLY A 241 17.00 -25.66 33.66
CA GLY A 241 17.79 -25.24 34.82
C GLY A 241 19.30 -25.33 34.62
N ARG A 242 19.77 -25.63 33.39
CA ARG A 242 21.19 -25.68 33.07
C ARG A 242 21.66 -24.32 32.55
N TRP A 243 22.35 -23.57 33.42
CA TRP A 243 22.98 -22.31 33.07
C TRP A 243 24.46 -22.53 32.74
N HIS A 244 24.84 -22.26 31.49
CA HIS A 244 26.20 -22.49 30.98
C HIS A 244 27.25 -21.48 31.47
N GLY A 245 26.83 -20.32 31.97
CA GLY A 245 27.76 -19.37 32.63
C GLY A 245 28.82 -18.77 31.71
N PHE A 246 29.82 -18.15 32.34
CA PHE A 246 30.97 -17.54 31.65
C PHE A 246 32.03 -18.56 31.22
N SER A 247 31.99 -19.77 31.77
CA SER A 247 33.04 -20.79 31.68
C SER A 247 33.01 -21.63 30.40
N THR A 248 31.89 -21.66 29.68
CA THR A 248 31.69 -22.66 28.62
C THR A 248 32.39 -22.36 27.29
N LYS A 249 32.92 -21.16 27.04
CA LYS A 249 33.51 -20.78 25.73
C LYS A 249 32.62 -21.18 24.53
N GLU A 250 31.32 -21.42 24.75
CA GLU A 250 30.35 -21.88 23.77
C GLU A 250 29.73 -20.70 23.00
N PRO A 251 29.38 -20.90 21.73
CA PRO A 251 30.06 -20.22 20.66
C PRO A 251 29.67 -18.75 20.64
N ILE A 252 30.67 -17.90 20.82
CA ILE A 252 30.54 -16.47 20.58
C ILE A 252 31.19 -16.17 19.23
N VAL A 253 30.62 -16.71 18.16
CA VAL A 253 31.01 -16.28 16.82
C VAL A 253 30.52 -14.84 16.68
N GLN A 254 31.46 -13.90 16.70
CA GLN A 254 31.17 -12.51 16.38
C GLN A 254 31.05 -12.39 14.87
N LEU A 255 29.96 -11.78 14.40
CA LEU A 255 29.78 -11.47 12.98
C LEU A 255 30.65 -10.30 12.54
N ARG A 256 31.09 -9.44 13.48
CA ARG A 256 31.98 -8.32 13.18
C ARG A 256 33.29 -8.86 12.59
N GLY A 257 33.65 -8.36 11.41
CA GLY A 257 34.86 -8.78 10.69
C GLY A 257 34.73 -10.11 9.95
N LYS A 258 33.55 -10.74 9.93
CA LYS A 258 33.27 -11.89 9.06
C LYS A 258 32.76 -11.42 7.70
N CYS A 259 32.94 -12.27 6.69
CA CYS A 259 32.37 -12.09 5.36
C CYS A 259 31.07 -12.89 5.25
N LEU A 260 30.00 -12.24 4.77
CA LEU A 260 28.75 -12.90 4.41
C LEU A 260 28.73 -13.12 2.90
N GLY A 261 28.77 -14.38 2.46
CA GLY A 261 28.54 -14.74 1.06
C GLY A 261 27.05 -14.68 0.74
N ILE A 262 26.69 -14.01 -0.36
CA ILE A 262 25.34 -13.99 -0.93
C ILE A 262 25.46 -14.67 -2.30
N VAL A 263 24.70 -15.74 -2.50
CA VAL A 263 24.65 -16.51 -3.75
C VAL A 263 23.53 -15.99 -4.63
#